data_AF-A0A2E7PKC6-F1
#
_entry.id   AF-A0A2E7PKC6-F1
#
_cell.length_a   1.000
_cell.length_b   1.000
_cell.length_c   1.000
_cell.angle_alpha   90.00
_cell.angle_beta   90.00
_cell.angle_gamma   90.00
#
_symmetry.space_group_name_H-M   'P 1'
#
loop_
_entity.id
_entity.type
_entity.pdbx_description
1 polymer ?
#
loop_
_entity_poly.entity_id
_entity_poly.type
_entity_poly.pdbx_seq_one_letter_code
_entity_poly.pdbx_strand_id
1 'polypeptide(L)' 'EERLQGFLGTTGIDAEDLKAGLSTTEVQSGVLEYLLGREDLLLAFCEAYDIEPEHPLTAATILTGVIAEW' A
#
# COMPACT_ATOMS: atom_id res chain seq x y z
N GLU A 1 14.11 5.92 5.42
CA GLU A 1 14.53 5.70 4.02
C GLU A 1 14.44 4.23 3.58
N GLU A 2 14.80 3.25 4.41
CA GLU A 2 14.77 1.82 4.02
C GLU A 2 13.41 1.31 3.52
N ARG A 3 12.29 1.68 4.17
CA ARG A 3 10.94 1.24 3.75
C ARG A 3 10.57 1.73 2.34
N LEU A 4 10.91 2.98 2.02
CA LEU A 4 10.66 3.55 0.69
C LEU A 4 11.54 2.85 -0.35
N GLN A 5 12.83 2.64 -0.06
CA GLN A 5 13.73 1.92 -0.98
C GLN A 5 13.26 0.47 -1.21
N GLY A 6 12.78 -0.20 -0.15
CA GLY A 6 12.19 -1.54 -0.26
C GLY A 6 10.93 -1.57 -1.13
N PHE A 7 10.07 -0.57 -1.01
CA PHE A 7 8.89 -0.42 -1.87
C PHE A 7 9.30 -0.22 -3.33
N LEU A 8 10.11 0.81 -3.63
CA LEU A 8 10.55 1.14 -5.00
C LEU A 8 11.27 -0.04 -5.66
N GLY A 9 12.11 -0.77 -4.90
CA GLY A 9 12.80 -1.96 -5.39
C GLY A 9 11.88 -3.15 -5.65
N THR A 10 10.76 -3.27 -4.93
CA THR A 10 9.79 -4.37 -5.11
C THR A 10 8.81 -4.10 -6.24
N THR A 11 8.30 -2.87 -6.33
CA THR A 11 7.27 -2.49 -7.31
C THR A 11 7.85 -2.02 -8.65
N GLY A 12 9.13 -1.62 -8.67
CA GLY A 12 9.80 -1.11 -9.87
C GLY A 12 9.41 0.31 -10.26
N ILE A 13 8.51 0.96 -9.52
CA ILE A 13 8.20 2.39 -9.67
C ILE A 13 9.37 3.22 -9.14
N ASP A 14 9.70 4.33 -9.80
CA ASP A 14 10.65 5.29 -9.26
C ASP A 14 9.96 6.30 -8.33
N ALA A 15 10.77 7.07 -7.59
CA ALA A 15 10.28 7.99 -6.59
C ALA A 15 9.52 9.19 -7.19
N GLU A 16 9.84 9.59 -8.43
CA GLU A 16 9.22 10.71 -9.12
C GLU A 16 7.83 10.33 -9.61
N ASP A 17 7.71 9.15 -10.23
CA ASP A 17 6.45 8.55 -10.66
C ASP A 17 5.52 8.23 -9.48
N LEU A 18 6.07 7.70 -8.38
CA LEU A 18 5.32 7.49 -7.15
C LEU A 18 4.71 8.80 -6.64
N LYS A 19 5.50 9.88 -6.64
CA LYS A 19 5.05 11.18 -6.16
C LYS A 19 4.00 11.80 -7.08
N ALA A 20 4.18 11.69 -8.40
CA ALA A 20 3.23 12.19 -9.38
C ALA A 20 1.89 11.42 -9.32
N GLY A 21 1.95 10.12 -9.02
CA GLY A 21 0.80 9.23 -8.98
C GLY A 21 0.04 9.17 -7.65
N LEU A 22 0.43 9.91 -6.60
CA LEU A 22 -0.22 9.79 -5.27
C LEU A 22 -1.74 9.96 -5.27
N SER A 23 -2.30 10.67 -6.24
CA SER A 23 -3.75 10.89 -6.39
C SER A 23 -4.43 9.92 -7.37
N THR A 24 -3.70 8.97 -7.95
CA THR A 24 -4.26 7.97 -8.87
C THR A 24 -4.64 6.70 -8.12
N THR A 25 -5.73 6.08 -8.56
CA THR A 25 -6.19 4.80 -7.97
C THR A 25 -5.13 3.72 -8.13
N GLU A 26 -4.43 3.67 -9.27
CA GLU A 26 -3.40 2.66 -9.58
C GLU A 26 -2.24 2.68 -8.57
N VAL A 27 -1.72 3.86 -8.23
CA VAL A 27 -0.64 3.96 -7.25
C VAL A 27 -1.16 3.70 -5.84
N GLN A 28 -2.34 4.20 -5.49
CA GLN A 28 -2.93 3.95 -4.17
C GLN A 28 -3.20 2.45 -3.94
N SER A 29 -3.74 1.74 -4.93
CA SER A 29 -3.97 0.29 -4.84
C SER A 29 -2.65 -0.47 -4.76
N GLY A 30 -1.65 -0.13 -5.59
CA GLY A 30 -0.35 -0.78 -5.56
C GLY A 30 0.40 -0.61 -4.23
N VAL A 31 0.29 0.56 -3.59
CA VAL A 31 0.83 0.78 -2.25
C VAL A 31 0.13 -0.10 -1.21
N LEU A 32 -1.19 -0.19 -1.26
CA LEU A 32 -1.95 -1.04 -0.35
C LEU A 32 -1.65 -2.53 -0.59
N GLU A 33 -1.56 -2.99 -1.84
CA GLU A 33 -1.17 -4.36 -2.19
C GLU A 33 0.22 -4.71 -1.63
N TYR A 34 1.18 -3.79 -1.73
CA TYR A 34 2.50 -3.98 -1.15
C TYR A 34 2.47 -4.10 0.38
N LEU A 35 1.71 -3.22 1.05
CA LEU A 35 1.54 -3.28 2.51
C LEU A 35 0.86 -4.58 2.93
N LEU A 36 -0.22 -4.96 2.24
CA LEU A 36 -1.01 -6.14 2.56
C LEU A 36 -0.27 -7.45 2.30
N GLY A 37 0.65 -7.48 1.33
CA GLY A 37 1.55 -8.61 1.11
C GLY A 37 2.68 -8.74 2.14
N ARG A 38 2.78 -7.80 3.09
CA ARG A 38 3.87 -7.67 4.07
C ARG A 38 3.30 -7.38 5.45
N GLU A 39 2.92 -8.42 6.18
CA GLU A 39 2.31 -8.31 7.52
C GLU A 39 3.14 -7.42 8.48
N ASP A 40 4.47 -7.50 8.41
CA ASP A 40 5.39 -6.67 9.19
C ASP A 40 5.18 -5.16 8.95
N LEU A 41 4.98 -4.78 7.68
CA LEU A 41 4.76 -3.40 7.28
C LEU A 41 3.33 -2.96 7.53
N LEU A 42 2.35 -3.83 7.30
CA LEU A 42 0.95 -3.57 7.55
C LEU A 42 0.70 -3.24 9.01
N LEU A 43 1.18 -4.09 9.93
CA LEU A 43 1.00 -3.90 11.37
C LEU A 43 1.72 -2.64 11.85
N ALA A 44 2.95 -2.40 11.39
CA ALA A 44 3.69 -1.19 11.73
C ALA A 44 3.01 0.09 11.21
N PHE A 45 2.39 0.04 10.02
CA PHE A 45 1.59 1.13 9.48
C PHE A 45 0.33 1.36 10.33
N CYS A 46 -0.42 0.30 10.61
CA CYS A 46 -1.64 0.35 11.41
C CYS A 46 -1.38 0.93 12.80
N GLU A 47 -0.32 0.47 13.48
CA GLU A 47 0.10 0.99 14.78
C GLU A 47 0.50 2.47 14.72
N ALA A 48 1.28 2.88 13.72
CA ALA A 48 1.77 4.25 13.60
C ALA A 48 0.67 5.29 13.36
N TYR A 49 -0.46 4.87 12.77
CA TYR A 49 -1.56 5.74 12.39
C TYR A 49 -2.85 5.50 13.17
N ASP A 50 -2.84 4.60 14.17
CA ASP A 50 -4.02 4.21 14.95
C ASP A 50 -5.18 3.73 14.06
N ILE A 51 -4.84 2.85 13.10
CA ILE A 51 -5.77 2.30 12.11
C ILE A 51 -5.94 0.81 12.37
N GLU A 52 -7.17 0.31 12.26
CA GLU A 52 -7.45 -1.13 12.34
C GLU A 52 -6.96 -1.85 11.07
N PRO A 53 -6.35 -3.05 11.16
CA PRO A 53 -5.83 -3.79 10.00
C PRO A 53 -6.89 -4.11 8.92
N GLU A 54 -8.16 -4.07 9.27
CA GLU A 54 -9.29 -4.24 8.34
C GLU A 54 -9.46 -3.04 7.39
N HIS A 55 -9.01 -1.85 7.78
CA HIS A 55 -9.16 -0.63 6.98
C HIS A 55 -8.30 -0.63 5.72
N PRO A 56 -6.99 -0.96 5.75
CA PRO A 56 -6.19 -1.09 4.52
C PRO A 56 -6.77 -2.11 3.52
N LEU A 57 -7.26 -3.25 4.02
CA LEU A 57 -7.92 -4.27 3.20
C LEU A 57 -9.20 -3.73 2.55
N THR A 58 -10.03 -3.05 3.33
CA THR A 58 -11.26 -2.41 2.86
C THR A 58 -10.96 -1.35 1.80
N ALA A 59 -9.93 -0.51 2.03
CA ALA A 59 -9.50 0.51 1.08
C ALA A 59 -9.03 -0.12 -0.24
N ALA A 60 -8.24 -1.19 -0.19
CA ALA A 60 -7.78 -1.89 -1.38
C ALA A 60 -8.96 -2.49 -2.17
N THR A 61 -9.94 -3.07 -1.47
CA THR A 61 -11.17 -3.59 -2.07
C THR A 61 -11.99 -2.49 -2.76
N ILE A 62 -12.14 -1.33 -2.12
CA ILE A 62 -12.87 -0.18 -2.69
C ILE A 62 -12.15 0.36 -3.94
N LEU A 63 -10.82 0.48 -3.89
CA LEU A 63 -10.03 1.07 -4.96
C LEU A 63 -9.94 0.16 -6.19
N THR A 64 -9.82 -1.15 -6.00
CA THR A 64 -9.70 -2.12 -7.09
C THR A 64 -11.06 -2.60 -7.61
N GLY A 65 -12.12 -2.49 -6.79
CA GLY A 65 -13.42 -3.12 -7.06
C GLY A 65 -13.37 -4.66 -6.96
N VAL A 66 -12.27 -5.23 -6.49
CA VAL A 66 -12.07 -6.67 -6.32
C VAL A 66 -12.14 -6.98 -4.84
N ILE A 67 -13.01 -7.91 -4.46
CA ILE A 67 -12.99 -8.46 -3.11
C ILE A 67 -11.76 -9.36 -3.02
N ALA A 68 -10.82 -8.95 -2.19
CA ALA A 68 -9.67 -9.74 -1.81
C ALA A 68 -10.11 -11.09 -1.21
N GLU A 69 -10.02 -12.19 -1.98
CA GLU A 69 -10.27 -13.55 -1.50
C GLU A 69 -9.01 -14.13 -0.86
N TRP A 70 -8.74 -13.80 0.41
CA TRP A 70 -7.59 -14.34 1.15
C TRP A 70 -8.05 -15.13 2.37
#